data_AF-A0A524DDN1-F1
#
_entry.id   AF-A0A524DDN1-F1
#
_cell.length_a   1.000
_cell.length_b   1.000
_cell.length_c   1.000
_cell.angle_alpha   90.00
_cell.angle_beta   90.00
_cell.angle_gamma   90.00
#
_symmetry.space_group_name_H-M   'P 1'
#
loop_
_entity.id
_entity.type
_entity.pdbx_description
1 polymer ?
#
loop_
_entity_poly.entity_id
_entity_poly.type
_entity_poly.pdbx_seq_one_letter_code
_entity_poly.pdbx_strand_id
1 'polypeptide(L)'
;MIFEINLIQDTLVVLHYFSLFIVFYLAYQIGKKIPEDNILSISTGFTLYLIVFGLYVNITGLPALYSEKQEFLMQLVYPFLIIYLGGMIVYIFLSEFEQIQYSLQDDKSKIFSYRLTIIASIGYIIFISLAFFGYYDPIFSFFIVLIPFIIATNAIMKKFKGLVIVKRKKPNRWFYAGLSISGFSNALTGFYFMFGESIMIIRYVAVIVGSLLMVYGWRLLPPLSELDWMMKMNQLLIIDNNSSSLLFKYNFTQISEQNEKDIDSDLASSAMSGIDSLLSEILASEGHIKEIEHSGKIVLFLHGTYSDCVLIADAHSDEFKYRLEMFHLNFENKFKTELATFSGEITPFRETESLIREYFSQ
;
A
#
# COMPACT_ATOMS: atom_id res chain seq x y z
N MET A 1 47.82 -19.44 18.63
CA MET A 1 47.16 -19.48 17.31
C MET A 1 46.60 -18.08 17.11
N ILE A 2 47.33 -17.25 16.38
CA ILE A 2 46.95 -15.86 16.12
C ILE A 2 45.82 -15.95 15.09
N PHE A 3 44.69 -15.27 15.34
CA PHE A 3 43.62 -15.16 14.36
C PHE A 3 44.20 -14.50 13.10
N GLU A 4 44.38 -15.28 12.03
CA GLU A 4 44.63 -14.71 10.71
C GLU A 4 43.33 -14.02 10.28
N ILE A 5 43.32 -12.69 10.35
CA ILE A 5 42.19 -11.87 9.95
C ILE A 5 42.07 -11.97 8.44
N ASN A 6 41.12 -12.77 7.95
CA ASN A 6 40.72 -12.74 6.55
C ASN A 6 39.63 -11.69 6.37
N LEU A 7 40.07 -10.45 6.12
CA LEU A 7 39.20 -9.29 6.03
C LEU A 7 38.07 -9.45 4.99
N ILE A 8 38.29 -10.22 3.92
CA ILE A 8 37.28 -10.49 2.89
C ILE A 8 36.20 -11.42 3.46
N GLN A 9 36.61 -12.52 4.08
CA GLN A 9 35.68 -13.49 4.68
C GLN A 9 34.87 -12.84 5.81
N ASP A 10 35.51 -12.06 6.68
CA ASP A 10 34.83 -11.32 7.75
C ASP A 10 33.81 -10.32 7.18
N THR A 11 34.18 -9.61 6.10
CA THR A 11 33.26 -8.69 5.40
C THR A 11 32.07 -9.44 4.81
N LEU A 12 32.29 -10.60 4.19
CA LEU A 12 31.22 -11.42 3.63
C LEU A 12 30.25 -11.90 4.71
N VAL A 13 30.76 -12.36 5.86
CA VAL A 13 29.94 -12.80 6.99
C VAL A 13 29.06 -11.65 7.49
N VAL A 14 29.65 -10.47 7.71
CA VAL A 14 28.90 -9.29 8.18
C VAL A 14 27.83 -8.87 7.18
N LEU A 15 28.19 -8.73 5.90
CA LEU A 15 27.25 -8.34 4.84
C LEU A 15 26.12 -9.37 4.66
N HIS A 16 26.45 -10.65 4.77
CA HIS A 16 25.48 -11.73 4.66
C HIS A 16 24.39 -11.61 5.73
N TYR A 17 24.76 -11.58 7.01
CA TYR A 17 23.78 -11.50 8.10
C TYR A 17 23.07 -10.16 8.14
N PHE A 18 23.75 -9.07 7.76
CA PHE A 18 23.10 -7.76 7.64
C PHE A 18 22.07 -7.74 6.52
N SER A 19 22.35 -8.34 5.35
CA SER A 19 21.37 -8.45 4.26
C SER A 19 20.13 -9.24 4.69
N LEU A 20 20.32 -10.34 5.44
CA LEU A 20 19.24 -11.16 5.98
C LEU A 20 18.37 -10.38 6.97
N PHE A 21 19.01 -9.64 7.89
CA PHE A 21 18.33 -8.76 8.82
C PHE A 21 17.45 -7.73 8.10
N ILE A 22 17.97 -7.07 7.05
CA ILE A 22 17.21 -6.07 6.30
C ILE A 22 16.03 -6.70 5.54
N VAL A 23 16.19 -7.88 4.94
CA VAL A 23 15.08 -8.58 4.26
C VAL A 23 13.98 -8.97 5.26
N PHE A 24 14.34 -9.50 6.44
CA PHE A 24 13.34 -9.83 7.47
C PHE A 24 12.73 -8.58 8.10
N TYR A 25 13.48 -7.48 8.23
CA TYR A 25 12.93 -6.20 8.65
C TYR A 25 11.90 -5.68 7.64
N LEU A 26 12.17 -5.80 6.33
CA LEU A 26 11.18 -5.51 5.30
C LEU A 26 9.96 -6.41 5.47
N ALA A 27 10.13 -7.72 5.58
CA ALA A 27 9.02 -8.65 5.81
C ALA A 27 8.18 -8.25 7.03
N TYR A 28 8.81 -7.88 8.15
CA TYR A 28 8.14 -7.38 9.35
C TYR A 28 7.35 -6.07 9.09
N GLN A 29 7.94 -5.10 8.37
CA GLN A 29 7.27 -3.84 8.03
C GLN A 29 6.03 -4.05 7.16
N ILE A 30 6.06 -5.05 6.29
CA ILE A 30 4.90 -5.43 5.45
C ILE A 30 3.87 -6.20 6.29
N GLY A 31 4.34 -7.15 7.11
CA GLY A 31 3.50 -7.94 8.00
C GLY A 31 2.71 -7.09 9.00
N LYS A 32 3.29 -5.99 9.49
CA LYS A 32 2.59 -5.03 10.37
C LYS A 32 1.37 -4.38 9.71
N LYS A 33 1.28 -4.37 8.37
CA LYS A 33 0.14 -3.85 7.61
C LYS A 33 -0.88 -4.93 7.22
N ILE A 34 -0.75 -6.16 7.73
CA ILE A 34 -1.76 -7.19 7.53
C ILE A 34 -2.99 -6.79 8.36
N PRO A 35 -4.17 -6.63 7.75
CA PRO A 35 -5.41 -6.32 8.48
C PRO A 35 -5.77 -7.47 9.43
N GLU A 36 -6.21 -7.15 10.64
CA GLU A 36 -6.58 -8.15 11.67
C GLU A 36 -7.67 -9.11 11.17
N ASP A 37 -8.60 -8.61 10.36
CA ASP A 37 -9.75 -9.36 9.87
C ASP A 37 -9.50 -10.13 8.55
N ASN A 38 -8.37 -9.92 7.87
CA ASN A 38 -8.10 -10.55 6.58
C ASN A 38 -6.66 -11.10 6.46
N ILE A 39 -6.49 -12.29 7.06
CA ILE A 39 -5.25 -13.08 6.96
C ILE A 39 -4.93 -13.43 5.51
N LEU A 40 -5.94 -13.64 4.64
CA LEU A 40 -5.76 -13.98 3.23
C LEU A 40 -5.68 -12.74 2.34
N SER A 41 -4.71 -11.88 2.63
CA SER A 41 -4.45 -10.64 1.89
C SER A 41 -3.14 -10.68 1.08
N ILE A 42 -3.03 -9.74 0.14
CA ILE A 42 -1.84 -9.38 -0.62
C ILE A 42 -0.66 -9.15 0.31
N SER A 43 -0.87 -8.43 1.42
CA SER A 43 0.17 -8.15 2.42
C SER A 43 0.72 -9.44 3.02
N THR A 44 -0.15 -10.41 3.32
CA THR A 44 0.27 -11.73 3.80
C THR A 44 1.07 -12.48 2.74
N GLY A 45 0.58 -12.52 1.50
CA GLY A 45 1.29 -13.17 0.40
C GLY A 45 2.67 -12.57 0.16
N PHE A 46 2.77 -11.25 0.18
CA PHE A 46 4.03 -10.56 -0.04
C PHE A 46 5.00 -10.72 1.13
N THR A 47 4.48 -10.72 2.36
CA THR A 47 5.27 -11.03 3.57
C THR A 47 5.84 -12.45 3.51
N LEU A 48 5.02 -13.45 3.15
CA LEU A 48 5.47 -14.83 2.99
C LEU A 48 6.54 -14.93 1.91
N TYR A 49 6.32 -14.31 0.75
CA TYR A 49 7.32 -14.22 -0.31
C TYR A 49 8.66 -13.66 0.22
N LEU A 50 8.65 -12.57 0.98
CA LEU A 50 9.87 -11.95 1.52
C LEU A 50 10.57 -12.81 2.56
N ILE A 51 9.82 -13.53 3.41
CA ILE A 51 10.39 -14.49 4.37
C ILE A 51 11.15 -15.57 3.60
N VAL A 52 10.50 -16.15 2.58
CA VAL A 52 11.12 -17.20 1.78
C VAL A 52 12.29 -16.65 0.94
N PHE A 53 12.19 -15.42 0.43
CA PHE A 53 13.30 -14.74 -0.23
C PHE A 53 14.50 -14.57 0.72
N GLY A 54 14.27 -14.14 1.96
CA GLY A 54 15.33 -14.05 2.99
C GLY A 54 15.98 -15.41 3.26
N LEU A 55 15.19 -16.47 3.40
CA LEU A 55 15.70 -17.83 3.55
C LEU A 55 16.52 -18.27 2.34
N TYR A 56 16.07 -17.97 1.12
CA TYR A 56 16.82 -18.27 -0.10
C TYR A 56 18.14 -17.49 -0.16
N VAL A 57 18.14 -16.19 0.18
CA VAL A 57 19.36 -15.36 0.26
C VAL A 57 20.35 -15.92 1.27
N ASN A 58 19.86 -16.39 2.42
CA ASN A 58 20.64 -17.07 3.45
C ASN A 58 21.32 -18.32 2.87
N ILE A 59 20.53 -19.29 2.41
CA ILE A 59 21.04 -20.59 1.95
C ILE A 59 22.00 -20.47 0.76
N THR A 60 21.72 -19.57 -0.19
CA THR A 60 22.62 -19.34 -1.34
C THR A 60 23.92 -18.61 -0.98
N GLY A 61 23.99 -17.96 0.19
CA GLY A 61 25.20 -17.34 0.68
C GLY A 61 26.15 -18.29 1.40
N LEU A 62 25.61 -19.32 2.08
CA LEU A 62 26.39 -20.22 2.93
C LEU A 62 27.54 -20.94 2.19
N PRO A 63 27.40 -21.44 0.94
CA PRO A 63 28.50 -22.10 0.24
C PRO A 63 29.76 -21.24 0.08
N ALA A 64 29.62 -19.92 -0.02
CA ALA A 64 30.75 -18.99 -0.11
C ALA A 64 31.37 -18.68 1.26
N LEU A 65 30.60 -18.81 2.35
CA LEU A 65 31.10 -18.55 3.71
C LEU A 65 31.79 -19.77 4.33
N TYR A 66 31.36 -20.98 3.94
CA TYR A 66 31.80 -22.27 4.49
C TYR A 66 32.26 -23.19 3.37
N SER A 67 33.42 -22.88 2.79
CA SER A 67 33.97 -23.60 1.64
C SER A 67 34.20 -25.09 1.94
N GLU A 68 34.51 -25.43 3.19
CA GLU A 68 34.69 -26.80 3.66
C GLU A 68 33.39 -27.64 3.66
N LYS A 69 32.22 -26.98 3.61
CA LYS A 69 30.90 -27.63 3.53
C LYS A 69 30.19 -27.33 2.21
N GLN A 70 30.91 -26.81 1.21
CA GLN A 70 30.31 -26.33 -0.03
C GLN A 70 29.43 -27.39 -0.71
N GLU A 71 29.91 -28.63 -0.83
CA GLU A 71 29.15 -29.71 -1.50
C GLU A 71 27.79 -29.98 -0.84
N PHE A 72 27.76 -30.08 0.50
CA PHE A 72 26.53 -30.26 1.26
C PHE A 72 25.59 -29.05 1.14
N LEU A 73 26.13 -27.83 1.28
CA LEU A 73 25.34 -26.60 1.22
C LEU A 73 24.76 -26.34 -0.17
N MET A 74 25.48 -26.71 -1.23
CA MET A 74 25.00 -26.62 -2.61
C MET A 74 23.78 -27.52 -2.85
N GLN A 75 23.68 -28.67 -2.18
CA GLN A 75 22.50 -29.54 -2.27
C GLN A 75 21.24 -28.88 -1.66
N LEU A 76 21.40 -27.95 -0.71
CA LEU A 76 20.28 -27.23 -0.10
C LEU A 76 19.78 -26.05 -0.96
N VAL A 77 20.61 -25.49 -1.82
CA VAL A 77 20.25 -24.33 -2.65
C VAL A 77 19.02 -24.61 -3.51
N TYR A 78 18.97 -25.79 -4.14
CA TYR A 78 17.91 -26.13 -5.08
C TYR A 78 16.53 -26.33 -4.41
N PRO A 79 16.39 -27.09 -3.30
CA PRO A 79 15.16 -27.12 -2.51
C PRO A 79 14.67 -25.72 -2.09
N PHE A 80 15.58 -24.84 -1.64
CA PHE A 80 15.18 -23.48 -1.26
C PHE A 80 14.80 -22.60 -2.44
N LEU A 81 15.35 -22.84 -3.64
CA LEU A 81 14.89 -22.20 -4.87
C LEU A 81 13.43 -22.60 -5.20
N ILE A 82 13.08 -23.88 -5.04
CA ILE A 82 11.70 -24.37 -5.19
C ILE A 82 10.77 -23.63 -4.21
N ILE A 83 11.13 -23.60 -2.92
CA ILE A 83 10.32 -22.92 -1.89
C ILE A 83 10.17 -21.43 -2.24
N TYR A 84 11.24 -20.76 -2.68
CA TYR A 84 11.22 -19.35 -3.11
C TYR A 84 10.25 -19.07 -4.25
N LEU A 85 10.28 -19.89 -5.31
CA LEU A 85 9.32 -19.74 -6.40
C LEU A 85 7.90 -20.08 -5.95
N GLY A 86 7.73 -21.05 -5.05
CA GLY A 86 6.45 -21.32 -4.38
C GLY A 86 5.91 -20.10 -3.64
N GLY A 87 6.77 -19.37 -2.92
CA GLY A 87 6.42 -18.11 -2.25
C GLY A 87 5.90 -17.04 -3.23
N MET A 88 6.49 -16.92 -4.43
CA MET A 88 5.98 -16.02 -5.48
C MET A 88 4.58 -16.43 -5.96
N ILE A 89 4.31 -17.72 -6.12
CA ILE A 89 3.00 -18.22 -6.57
C ILE A 89 1.94 -17.97 -5.51
N VAL A 90 2.25 -18.20 -4.23
CA VAL A 90 1.33 -17.89 -3.14
C VAL A 90 1.00 -16.39 -3.12
N TYR A 91 1.99 -15.53 -3.34
CA TYR A 91 1.75 -14.09 -3.49
C TYR A 91 0.85 -13.76 -4.68
N ILE A 92 1.09 -14.34 -5.86
CA ILE A 92 0.24 -14.14 -7.05
C ILE A 92 -1.19 -14.60 -6.78
N PHE A 93 -1.35 -15.77 -6.15
CA PHE A 93 -2.64 -16.32 -5.78
C PHE A 93 -3.40 -15.40 -4.82
N LEU A 94 -2.77 -14.97 -3.72
CA LEU A 94 -3.41 -14.06 -2.77
C LEU A 94 -3.72 -12.69 -3.39
N SER A 95 -2.89 -12.24 -4.34
CA SER A 95 -3.18 -11.03 -5.11
C SER A 95 -4.40 -11.15 -6.01
N GLU A 96 -4.56 -12.25 -6.73
CA GLU A 96 -5.77 -12.49 -7.54
C GLU A 96 -6.99 -12.73 -6.65
N PHE A 97 -6.84 -13.47 -5.55
CA PHE A 97 -7.90 -13.76 -4.58
C PHE A 97 -8.50 -12.48 -3.98
N GLU A 98 -7.66 -11.60 -3.44
CA GLU A 98 -8.13 -10.33 -2.85
C GLU A 98 -8.74 -9.42 -3.94
N GLN A 99 -8.16 -9.38 -5.14
CA GLN A 99 -8.76 -8.63 -6.25
C GLN A 99 -10.16 -9.13 -6.59
N ILE A 100 -10.39 -10.45 -6.57
CA ILE A 100 -11.71 -11.03 -6.79
C ILE A 100 -12.67 -10.63 -5.67
N GLN A 101 -12.27 -10.74 -4.40
CA GLN A 101 -13.11 -10.35 -3.27
C GLN A 101 -13.61 -8.91 -3.39
N TYR A 102 -12.72 -7.97 -3.75
CA TYR A 102 -13.09 -6.57 -3.97
C TYR A 102 -14.06 -6.40 -5.14
N SER A 103 -13.78 -7.04 -6.28
CA SER A 103 -14.61 -6.86 -7.48
C SER A 103 -16.02 -7.45 -7.38
N LEU A 104 -16.23 -8.45 -6.51
CA LEU A 104 -17.56 -9.02 -6.25
C LEU A 104 -18.49 -8.03 -5.53
N GLN A 105 -17.96 -6.98 -4.90
CA GLN A 105 -18.77 -5.90 -4.32
C GLN A 105 -19.34 -4.97 -5.40
N ASP A 106 -18.59 -4.71 -6.48
CA ASP A 106 -18.97 -3.72 -7.48
C ASP A 106 -19.79 -4.27 -8.66
N ASP A 107 -19.56 -5.51 -9.10
CA ASP A 107 -20.18 -6.00 -10.34
C ASP A 107 -20.29 -7.54 -10.38
N LYS A 108 -21.50 -8.06 -10.10
CA LYS A 108 -21.81 -9.51 -10.07
C LYS A 108 -21.62 -10.23 -11.41
N SER A 109 -21.39 -9.50 -12.51
CA SER A 109 -21.42 -10.05 -13.87
C SER A 109 -20.07 -10.50 -14.44
N LYS A 110 -18.94 -10.18 -13.80
CA LYS A 110 -17.62 -10.54 -14.33
C LYS A 110 -17.28 -11.98 -14.00
N ILE A 111 -17.26 -12.85 -15.01
CA ILE A 111 -16.78 -14.24 -14.90
C ILE A 111 -15.25 -14.21 -14.72
N PHE A 112 -14.81 -14.50 -13.49
CA PHE A 112 -13.41 -14.41 -13.06
C PHE A 112 -12.58 -15.63 -13.46
N SER A 113 -11.27 -15.41 -13.62
CA SER A 113 -10.31 -16.50 -13.78
C SER A 113 -8.98 -16.14 -13.13
N TYR A 114 -8.47 -17.02 -12.29
CA TYR A 114 -7.12 -17.04 -11.70
C TYR A 114 -6.03 -17.26 -12.79
N ARG A 115 -6.04 -16.42 -13.84
CA ARG A 115 -5.19 -16.61 -15.03
C ARG A 115 -3.72 -16.58 -14.66
N LEU A 116 -3.31 -15.60 -13.84
CA LEU A 116 -1.90 -15.46 -13.46
C LEU A 116 -1.46 -16.61 -12.57
N THR A 117 -2.30 -17.02 -11.61
CA THR A 117 -2.01 -18.17 -10.75
C THR A 117 -1.91 -19.46 -11.55
N ILE A 118 -2.81 -19.70 -12.50
CA ILE A 118 -2.77 -20.90 -13.36
C ILE A 118 -1.50 -20.91 -14.21
N ILE A 119 -1.18 -19.80 -14.86
CA ILE A 119 0.05 -19.67 -15.66
C ILE A 119 1.29 -19.89 -14.80
N ALA A 120 1.38 -19.24 -13.64
CA ALA A 120 2.51 -19.38 -12.73
C ALA A 120 2.63 -20.80 -12.15
N SER A 121 1.51 -21.44 -11.80
CA SER A 121 1.49 -22.81 -11.28
C SER A 121 1.90 -23.85 -12.32
N ILE A 122 1.40 -23.73 -13.56
CA ILE A 122 1.83 -24.60 -14.66
C ILE A 122 3.34 -24.44 -14.89
N GLY A 123 3.82 -23.19 -14.92
CA GLY A 123 5.24 -22.88 -15.04
C GLY A 123 6.10 -23.48 -13.94
N TYR A 124 5.63 -23.40 -12.71
CA TYR A 124 6.30 -23.96 -11.54
C TYR A 124 6.36 -25.49 -11.56
N ILE A 125 5.27 -26.16 -11.99
CA ILE A 125 5.25 -27.61 -12.16
C ILE A 125 6.24 -28.04 -13.25
N ILE A 126 6.27 -27.33 -14.38
CA ILE A 126 7.25 -27.57 -15.45
C ILE A 126 8.67 -27.37 -14.91
N PHE A 127 8.91 -26.30 -14.14
CA PHE A 127 10.21 -26.02 -13.53
C PHE A 127 10.67 -27.17 -12.62
N ILE A 128 9.84 -27.60 -11.66
CA ILE A 128 10.16 -28.71 -10.77
C ILE A 128 10.45 -29.98 -11.57
N SER A 129 9.64 -30.26 -12.58
CA SER A 129 9.78 -31.46 -13.42
C SER A 129 11.12 -31.45 -14.17
N LEU A 130 11.44 -30.35 -14.88
CA LEU A 130 12.69 -30.22 -15.64
C LEU A 130 13.91 -30.38 -14.75
N ALA A 131 13.88 -29.78 -13.58
CA ALA A 131 15.00 -29.83 -12.68
C ALA A 131 15.11 -31.17 -11.92
N PHE A 132 14.02 -31.92 -11.71
CA PHE A 132 14.08 -33.32 -11.29
C PHE A 132 14.82 -34.21 -12.31
N PHE A 133 14.68 -33.92 -13.61
CA PHE A 133 15.39 -34.61 -14.69
C PHE A 133 16.78 -34.04 -15.00
N GLY A 134 17.24 -33.01 -14.28
CA GLY A 134 18.55 -32.37 -14.50
C GLY A 134 18.61 -31.43 -15.71
N TYR A 135 17.49 -31.13 -16.37
CA TYR A 135 17.39 -30.18 -17.49
C TYR A 135 17.04 -28.77 -17.01
N TYR A 136 17.64 -28.33 -15.91
CA TYR A 136 17.34 -27.03 -15.35
C TYR A 136 17.86 -25.90 -16.26
N ASP A 137 16.95 -25.06 -16.72
CA ASP A 137 17.29 -23.78 -17.36
C ASP A 137 16.80 -22.60 -16.49
N PRO A 138 17.72 -21.85 -15.87
CA PRO A 138 17.42 -20.64 -15.11
C PRO A 138 16.63 -19.60 -15.90
N ILE A 139 16.84 -19.52 -17.22
CA ILE A 139 16.23 -18.51 -18.10
C ILE A 139 14.74 -18.81 -18.27
N PHE A 140 14.36 -20.05 -18.53
CA PHE A 140 12.95 -20.43 -18.67
C PHE A 140 12.17 -20.24 -17.36
N SER A 141 12.75 -20.67 -16.24
CA SER A 141 12.13 -20.48 -14.92
C SER A 141 11.97 -19.00 -14.54
N PHE A 142 12.94 -18.16 -14.91
CA PHE A 142 12.86 -16.71 -14.77
C PHE A 142 11.64 -16.14 -15.52
N PHE A 143 11.48 -16.42 -16.82
CA PHE A 143 10.39 -15.80 -17.58
C PHE A 143 9.00 -16.26 -17.14
N ILE A 144 8.80 -17.54 -16.83
CA ILE A 144 7.46 -18.07 -16.56
C ILE A 144 6.92 -17.62 -15.19
N VAL A 145 7.79 -17.49 -14.17
CA VAL A 145 7.35 -17.08 -12.83
C VAL A 145 7.46 -15.56 -12.64
N LEU A 146 8.52 -14.93 -13.18
CA LEU A 146 8.75 -13.50 -12.95
C LEU A 146 7.73 -12.62 -13.68
N ILE A 147 7.33 -12.96 -14.91
CA ILE A 147 6.37 -12.13 -15.65
C ILE A 147 5.03 -12.03 -14.89
N PRO A 148 4.37 -13.15 -14.49
CA PRO A 148 3.18 -13.09 -13.65
C PRO A 148 3.39 -12.34 -12.34
N PHE A 149 4.54 -12.51 -11.69
CA PHE A 149 4.88 -11.80 -10.45
C PHE A 149 4.96 -10.27 -10.65
N ILE A 150 5.60 -9.81 -11.73
CA ILE A 150 5.66 -8.38 -12.09
C ILE A 150 4.27 -7.85 -12.41
N ILE A 151 3.45 -8.62 -13.15
CA ILE A 151 2.08 -8.23 -13.49
C ILE A 151 1.23 -8.10 -12.22
N ALA A 152 1.28 -9.08 -11.30
CA ALA A 152 0.56 -9.05 -10.03
C ALA A 152 0.98 -7.83 -9.18
N THR A 153 2.29 -7.61 -9.05
CA THR A 153 2.85 -6.44 -8.35
C THR A 153 2.38 -5.12 -8.98
N ASN A 154 2.34 -5.04 -10.32
CA ASN A 154 1.84 -3.86 -11.02
C ASN A 154 0.34 -3.65 -10.89
N ALA A 155 -0.45 -4.72 -10.81
CA ALA A 155 -1.88 -4.61 -10.51
C ALA A 155 -2.11 -3.97 -9.14
N ILE A 156 -1.37 -4.42 -8.11
CA ILE A 156 -1.45 -3.86 -6.75
C ILE A 156 -1.03 -2.38 -6.75
N MET A 157 0.13 -2.07 -7.33
CA MET A 157 0.66 -0.70 -7.34
C MET A 157 -0.18 0.26 -8.19
N LYS A 158 -0.99 -0.26 -9.13
CA LYS A 158 -1.99 0.53 -9.86
C LYS A 158 -3.19 0.91 -8.99
N LYS A 159 -3.63 0.07 -8.05
CA LYS A 159 -4.73 0.41 -7.11
C LYS A 159 -4.41 1.69 -6.33
N PHE A 160 -3.17 1.82 -5.89
CA PHE A 160 -2.70 3.01 -5.17
C PHE A 160 -2.54 4.26 -6.04
N LYS A 161 -2.52 4.16 -7.38
CA LYS A 161 -2.32 5.33 -8.25
C LYS A 161 -3.44 6.36 -8.18
N GLY A 162 -4.64 5.97 -7.74
CA GLY A 162 -5.77 6.88 -7.55
C GLY A 162 -5.56 7.87 -6.40
N LEU A 163 -4.83 7.45 -5.36
CA LEU A 163 -4.56 8.26 -4.17
C LEU A 163 -3.61 9.40 -4.48
N VAL A 164 -3.98 10.62 -4.08
CA VAL A 164 -3.18 11.81 -4.41
C VAL A 164 -1.87 11.82 -3.64
N ILE A 165 -1.87 11.32 -2.41
CA ILE A 165 -0.65 11.15 -1.59
C ILE A 165 0.38 10.28 -2.33
N VAL A 166 -0.07 9.22 -3.01
CA VAL A 166 0.76 8.31 -3.79
C VAL A 166 1.27 8.99 -5.06
N LYS A 167 0.45 9.80 -5.74
CA LYS A 167 0.88 10.58 -6.92
C LYS A 167 2.03 11.54 -6.59
N ARG A 168 1.98 12.19 -5.43
CA ARG A 168 3.01 13.15 -4.97
C ARG A 168 4.32 12.46 -4.58
N LYS A 169 4.25 11.39 -3.77
CA LYS A 169 5.43 10.70 -3.21
C LYS A 169 6.07 9.70 -4.18
N LYS A 170 5.35 9.25 -5.21
CA LYS A 170 5.79 8.28 -6.23
C LYS A 170 6.45 7.01 -5.63
N PRO A 171 5.84 6.36 -4.62
CA PRO A 171 6.41 5.19 -3.93
C PRO A 171 6.80 4.06 -4.89
N ASN A 172 6.03 3.90 -5.98
CA ASN A 172 6.25 2.88 -7.00
C ASN A 172 7.66 2.92 -7.59
N ARG A 173 8.24 4.12 -7.79
CA ARG A 173 9.59 4.23 -8.38
C ARG A 173 10.64 3.60 -7.46
N TRP A 174 10.57 3.92 -6.18
CA TRP A 174 11.50 3.40 -5.17
C TRP A 174 11.31 1.91 -4.95
N PHE A 175 10.05 1.47 -4.87
CA PHE A 175 9.72 0.07 -4.69
C PHE A 175 10.20 -0.80 -5.86
N TYR A 176 9.92 -0.39 -7.12
CA TYR A 176 10.36 -1.14 -8.30
C TYR A 176 11.87 -1.11 -8.47
N ALA A 177 12.52 0.04 -8.22
CA ALA A 177 13.99 0.10 -8.23
C ALA A 177 14.57 -0.89 -7.21
N GLY A 178 14.03 -0.91 -5.99
CA GLY A 178 14.45 -1.84 -4.96
C GLY A 178 14.24 -3.30 -5.33
N LEU A 179 13.05 -3.63 -5.86
CA LEU A 179 12.71 -4.97 -6.32
C LEU A 179 13.60 -5.43 -7.48
N SER A 180 13.89 -4.56 -8.45
CA SER A 180 14.79 -4.86 -9.57
C SER A 180 16.22 -5.10 -9.12
N ILE A 181 16.77 -4.25 -8.23
CA ILE A 181 18.13 -4.40 -7.70
C ILE A 181 18.25 -5.70 -6.88
N SER A 182 17.30 -5.95 -5.98
CA SER A 182 17.27 -7.15 -5.14
C SER A 182 16.93 -8.42 -5.92
N GLY A 183 16.19 -8.32 -7.02
CA GLY A 183 15.94 -9.45 -7.92
C GLY A 183 17.17 -9.79 -8.75
N PHE A 184 17.84 -8.76 -9.29
CA PHE A 184 19.07 -8.90 -10.07
C PHE A 184 20.22 -9.51 -9.25
N SER A 185 20.27 -9.25 -7.94
CA SER A 185 21.30 -9.85 -7.07
C SER A 185 21.27 -11.38 -7.05
N ASN A 186 20.14 -12.01 -7.37
CA ASN A 186 20.09 -13.47 -7.51
C ASN A 186 20.87 -13.98 -8.73
N ALA A 187 20.91 -13.22 -9.82
CA ALA A 187 21.71 -13.58 -10.99
C ALA A 187 23.22 -13.53 -10.69
N LEU A 188 23.65 -12.65 -9.78
CA LEU A 188 25.04 -12.51 -9.35
C LEU A 188 25.62 -13.80 -8.74
N THR A 189 24.78 -14.65 -8.14
CA THR A 189 25.20 -15.98 -7.64
C THR A 189 25.75 -16.86 -8.77
N GLY A 190 25.17 -16.80 -9.97
CA GLY A 190 25.64 -17.59 -11.12
C GLY A 190 27.04 -17.18 -11.60
N PHE A 191 27.48 -15.96 -11.29
CA PHE A 191 28.78 -15.42 -11.65
C PHE A 191 29.87 -15.72 -10.60
N TYR A 192 29.54 -16.45 -9.52
CA TYR A 192 30.50 -16.83 -8.48
C TYR A 192 31.72 -17.57 -9.03
N PHE A 193 31.53 -18.53 -9.95
CA PHE A 193 32.64 -19.29 -10.53
C PHE A 193 33.61 -18.44 -11.36
N MET A 194 33.16 -17.29 -11.89
CA MET A 194 34.00 -16.41 -12.72
C MET A 194 34.74 -15.35 -11.90
N PHE A 195 34.10 -14.82 -10.86
CA PHE A 195 34.60 -13.64 -10.12
C PHE A 195 34.91 -13.92 -8.64
N GLY A 196 34.68 -15.15 -8.16
CA GLY A 196 34.96 -15.58 -6.79
C GLY A 196 34.16 -14.81 -5.74
N GLU A 197 34.77 -14.61 -4.57
CA GLU A 197 34.16 -13.95 -3.40
C GLU A 197 33.72 -12.49 -3.66
N SER A 198 34.39 -11.78 -4.57
CA SER A 198 34.10 -10.37 -4.85
C SER A 198 32.67 -10.13 -5.36
N ILE A 199 32.11 -11.06 -6.15
CA ILE A 199 30.74 -10.94 -6.66
C ILE A 199 29.69 -11.16 -5.56
N MET A 200 30.05 -11.88 -4.49
CA MET A 200 29.18 -12.08 -3.33
C MET A 200 29.05 -10.81 -2.51
N ILE A 201 30.12 -10.00 -2.42
CA ILE A 201 30.06 -8.67 -1.81
C ILE A 201 29.07 -7.79 -2.58
N ILE A 202 29.21 -7.72 -3.92
CA ILE A 202 28.31 -6.94 -4.78
C ILE A 202 26.86 -7.43 -4.63
N ARG A 203 26.66 -8.75 -4.58
CA ARG A 203 25.36 -9.37 -4.33
C ARG A 203 24.74 -8.90 -3.02
N TYR A 204 25.44 -8.97 -1.90
CA TYR A 204 24.87 -8.56 -0.61
C TYR A 204 24.58 -7.06 -0.55
N VAL A 205 25.46 -6.22 -1.11
CA VAL A 205 25.20 -4.79 -1.24
C VAL A 205 23.94 -4.52 -2.07
N ALA A 206 23.75 -5.23 -3.18
CA ALA A 206 22.54 -5.13 -3.98
C ALA A 206 21.28 -5.57 -3.22
N VAL A 207 21.32 -6.67 -2.45
CA VAL A 207 20.20 -7.08 -1.59
C VAL A 207 19.88 -6.01 -0.55
N ILE A 208 20.89 -5.46 0.14
CA ILE A 208 20.73 -4.44 1.18
C ILE A 208 20.11 -3.17 0.59
N VAL A 209 20.73 -2.61 -0.45
CA VAL A 209 20.25 -1.38 -1.10
C VAL A 209 18.86 -1.60 -1.69
N GLY A 210 18.65 -2.71 -2.40
CA GLY A 210 17.36 -3.06 -2.99
C GLY A 210 16.26 -3.17 -1.94
N SER A 211 16.54 -3.84 -0.81
CA SER A 211 15.59 -4.00 0.28
C SER A 211 15.30 -2.70 1.01
N LEU A 212 16.30 -1.84 1.25
CA LEU A 212 16.08 -0.52 1.84
C LEU A 212 15.22 0.38 0.95
N LEU A 213 15.42 0.35 -0.37
CA LEU A 213 14.57 1.06 -1.32
C LEU A 213 13.13 0.52 -1.32
N MET A 214 12.95 -0.80 -1.20
CA MET A 214 11.62 -1.41 -1.03
C MET A 214 10.97 -0.97 0.28
N VAL A 215 11.70 -0.97 1.42
CA VAL A 215 11.18 -0.49 2.72
C VAL A 215 10.73 0.97 2.60
N TYR A 216 11.57 1.81 2.00
CA TYR A 216 11.25 3.22 1.81
C TYR A 216 10.02 3.39 0.93
N GLY A 217 9.97 2.73 -0.23
CA GLY A 217 8.79 2.75 -1.11
C GLY A 217 7.52 2.26 -0.42
N TRP A 218 7.61 1.19 0.37
CA TRP A 218 6.47 0.60 1.07
C TRP A 218 5.94 1.45 2.23
N ARG A 219 6.82 2.16 2.95
CA ARG A 219 6.42 3.10 4.00
C ARG A 219 5.66 4.31 3.48
N LEU A 220 5.97 4.72 2.25
CA LEU A 220 5.27 5.81 1.58
C LEU A 220 3.91 5.39 1.03
N LEU A 221 3.62 4.08 0.93
CA LEU A 221 2.29 3.59 0.61
C LEU A 221 1.39 3.69 1.84
N PRO A 222 0.17 4.20 1.69
CA PRO A 222 -0.83 4.11 2.74
C PRO A 222 -1.21 2.64 3.02
N PRO A 223 -1.81 2.32 4.17
CA PRO A 223 -2.39 1.01 4.43
C PRO A 223 -3.45 0.66 3.37
N LEU A 224 -3.62 -0.63 3.07
CA LEU A 224 -4.61 -1.10 2.08
C LEU A 224 -6.04 -0.70 2.46
N SER A 225 -6.32 -0.57 3.76
CA SER A 225 -7.60 -0.08 4.28
C SER A 225 -7.96 1.33 3.83
N GLU A 226 -6.99 2.13 3.36
CA GLU A 226 -7.25 3.45 2.76
C GLU A 226 -7.62 3.36 1.27
N LEU A 227 -7.54 2.19 0.60
CA LEU A 227 -8.01 2.07 -0.79
C LEU A 227 -9.53 2.17 -0.88
N ASP A 228 -10.24 1.71 0.14
CA ASP A 228 -11.71 1.76 0.23
C ASP A 228 -12.21 3.07 0.86
N TRP A 229 -11.40 4.14 0.79
CA TRP A 229 -11.70 5.44 1.39
C TRP A 229 -13.06 5.98 0.92
N MET A 230 -13.42 5.80 -0.36
CA MET A 230 -14.73 6.24 -0.87
C MET A 230 -15.91 5.60 -0.15
N MET A 231 -15.79 4.31 0.20
CA MET A 231 -16.86 3.57 0.87
C MET A 231 -17.00 3.94 2.35
N LYS A 232 -16.02 4.64 2.90
CA LYS A 232 -15.95 5.06 4.31
C LYS A 232 -16.41 6.49 4.51
N MET A 233 -16.61 7.26 3.45
CA MET A 233 -17.22 8.58 3.55
C MET A 233 -18.73 8.42 3.63
N ASN A 234 -19.35 9.11 4.58
CA ASN A 234 -20.80 9.06 4.77
C ASN A 234 -21.43 10.30 4.16
N GLN A 235 -21.00 11.47 4.61
CA GLN A 235 -21.67 12.71 4.30
C GLN A 235 -20.70 13.89 4.29
N LEU A 236 -20.91 14.80 3.34
CA LEU A 236 -20.27 16.11 3.27
C LEU A 236 -21.32 17.20 3.52
N LEU A 237 -20.99 18.13 4.40
CA LEU A 237 -21.78 19.32 4.69
C LEU A 237 -20.95 20.56 4.36
N ILE A 238 -21.61 21.58 3.84
CA ILE A 238 -21.03 22.90 3.65
C ILE A 238 -21.92 23.90 4.38
N ILE A 239 -21.32 24.64 5.30
CA ILE A 239 -22.00 25.53 6.22
C ILE A 239 -21.47 26.94 5.98
N ASP A 240 -22.35 27.94 5.95
CA ASP A 240 -21.94 29.34 5.88
C ASP A 240 -21.41 29.83 7.24
N ASN A 241 -20.28 30.53 7.26
CA ASN A 241 -19.63 30.94 8.51
C ASN A 241 -20.40 32.03 9.25
N ASN A 242 -21.11 32.89 8.52
CA ASN A 242 -21.77 34.07 9.12
C ASN A 242 -23.14 33.72 9.69
N SER A 243 -23.91 32.92 8.96
CA SER A 243 -25.29 32.58 9.31
C SER A 243 -25.43 31.18 9.92
N SER A 244 -24.39 30.36 9.86
CA SER A 244 -24.42 28.94 10.23
C SER A 244 -25.45 28.12 9.43
N SER A 245 -25.90 28.64 8.30
CA SER A 245 -26.88 27.98 7.43
C SER A 245 -26.23 26.87 6.62
N LEU A 246 -26.93 25.76 6.43
CA LEU A 246 -26.49 24.67 5.57
C LEU A 246 -26.62 25.10 4.10
N LEU A 247 -25.48 25.26 3.42
CA LEU A 247 -25.42 25.63 2.01
C LEU A 247 -25.62 24.42 1.10
N PHE A 248 -25.03 23.28 1.47
CA PHE A 248 -25.07 22.07 0.67
C PHE A 248 -24.86 20.81 1.52
N LYS A 249 -25.57 19.72 1.17
CA LYS A 249 -25.42 18.37 1.75
C LYS A 249 -25.20 17.37 0.63
N TYR A 250 -24.21 16.51 0.79
CA TYR A 250 -23.96 15.37 -0.09
C TYR A 250 -23.81 14.09 0.69
N ASN A 251 -24.56 13.06 0.31
CA ASN A 251 -24.44 11.72 0.89
C ASN A 251 -23.65 10.84 -0.09
N PHE A 252 -22.53 10.28 0.35
CA PHE A 252 -21.69 9.39 -0.48
C PHE A 252 -22.29 7.98 -0.55
N THR A 253 -22.81 7.48 0.57
CA THR A 253 -23.35 6.13 0.69
C THR A 253 -24.88 6.17 0.52
N GLN A 254 -25.37 5.74 -0.65
CA GLN A 254 -26.81 5.57 -0.88
C GLN A 254 -27.43 4.44 -0.03
N ILE A 255 -26.60 3.55 0.52
CA ILE A 255 -27.03 2.35 1.24
C ILE A 255 -27.68 2.70 2.61
N SER A 256 -27.40 3.87 3.20
CA SER A 256 -27.97 4.24 4.50
C SER A 256 -29.40 4.82 4.44
N GLU A 257 -29.92 5.13 3.24
CA GLU A 257 -31.28 5.69 3.08
C GLU A 257 -32.39 4.75 3.57
N GLN A 258 -32.12 3.44 3.71
CA GLN A 258 -33.14 2.47 4.15
C GLN A 258 -33.14 2.16 5.65
N ASN A 259 -32.12 2.53 6.43
CA ASN A 259 -32.03 2.10 7.83
C ASN A 259 -31.57 3.17 8.84
N GLU A 260 -30.99 4.29 8.41
CA GLU A 260 -30.69 5.38 9.34
C GLU A 260 -31.83 6.41 9.33
N LYS A 261 -32.33 6.75 10.52
CA LYS A 261 -33.14 7.97 10.70
C LYS A 261 -32.29 9.11 10.16
N ASP A 262 -32.69 9.68 9.02
CA ASP A 262 -32.02 10.82 8.39
C ASP A 262 -31.80 11.87 9.48
N ILE A 263 -30.54 12.05 9.89
CA ILE A 263 -30.19 13.06 10.87
C ILE A 263 -30.54 14.37 10.18
N ASP A 264 -31.50 15.09 10.75
CA ASP A 264 -31.91 16.38 10.25
C ASP A 264 -30.66 17.27 10.15
N SER A 265 -30.29 17.58 8.91
CA SER A 265 -29.00 18.17 8.60
C SER A 265 -28.87 19.60 9.12
N ASP A 266 -30.01 20.29 9.27
CA ASP A 266 -30.07 21.64 9.82
C ASP A 266 -29.86 21.61 11.34
N LEU A 267 -30.32 20.54 12.00
CA LEU A 267 -30.01 20.26 13.41
C LEU A 267 -28.53 19.91 13.59
N ALA A 268 -27.96 19.12 12.67
CA ALA A 268 -26.54 18.76 12.72
C ALA A 268 -25.62 19.99 12.54
N SER A 269 -25.90 20.87 11.58
CA SER A 269 -25.09 22.09 11.37
C SER A 269 -25.15 23.02 12.58
N SER A 270 -26.35 23.25 13.12
CA SER A 270 -26.57 24.09 14.30
C SER A 270 -25.87 23.52 15.54
N ALA A 271 -25.97 22.20 15.75
CA ALA A 271 -25.31 21.53 16.86
C ALA A 271 -23.77 21.60 16.74
N MET A 272 -23.23 21.44 15.54
CA MET A 272 -21.78 21.50 15.32
C MET A 272 -21.20 22.90 15.55
N SER A 273 -21.87 23.95 15.06
CA SER A 273 -21.46 25.33 15.35
C SER A 273 -21.53 25.64 16.86
N GLY A 274 -22.55 25.13 17.55
CA GLY A 274 -22.65 25.21 19.01
C GLY A 274 -21.50 24.48 19.72
N ILE A 275 -21.12 23.29 19.26
CA ILE A 275 -19.99 22.52 19.81
C ILE A 275 -18.66 23.26 19.60
N ASP A 276 -18.42 23.84 18.43
CA ASP A 276 -17.19 24.62 18.15
C ASP A 276 -17.09 25.86 19.04
N SER A 277 -18.21 26.58 19.19
CA SER A 277 -18.29 27.75 20.07
C SER A 277 -18.02 27.38 21.54
N LEU A 278 -18.66 26.31 22.02
CA LEU A 278 -18.47 25.82 23.38
C LEU A 278 -17.03 25.35 23.62
N LEU A 279 -16.45 24.60 22.68
CA LEU A 279 -15.07 24.12 22.82
C LEU A 279 -14.06 25.27 22.75
N SER A 280 -14.28 26.26 21.89
CA SER A 280 -13.46 27.48 21.84
C SER A 280 -13.50 28.26 23.16
N GLU A 281 -14.69 28.39 23.75
CA GLU A 281 -14.87 29.04 25.06
C GLU A 281 -14.19 28.26 26.20
N ILE A 282 -14.36 26.94 26.23
CA ILE A 282 -13.76 26.07 27.26
C ILE A 282 -12.24 26.05 27.16
N LEU A 283 -11.70 25.94 25.95
CA LEU A 283 -10.26 25.84 25.71
C LEU A 283 -9.55 27.19 25.77
N ALA A 284 -10.30 28.30 25.85
CA ALA A 284 -9.77 29.67 25.75
C ALA A 284 -8.80 29.84 24.56
N SER A 285 -9.07 29.13 23.47
CA SER A 285 -8.22 29.10 22.29
C SER A 285 -8.96 29.67 21.10
N GLU A 286 -8.31 30.54 20.34
CA GLU A 286 -8.80 31.06 19.04
C GLU A 286 -8.77 30.00 17.93
N GLY A 287 -8.45 28.75 18.26
CA GLY A 287 -8.37 27.64 17.30
C GLY A 287 -9.71 26.95 17.13
N HIS A 288 -10.11 26.72 15.88
CA HIS A 288 -11.28 25.91 15.56
C HIS A 288 -11.00 24.42 15.67
N ILE A 289 -12.05 23.64 15.93
CA ILE A 289 -11.99 22.18 15.89
C ILE A 289 -11.61 21.72 14.50
N LYS A 290 -10.60 20.85 14.38
CA LYS A 290 -10.24 20.24 13.08
C LYS A 290 -10.81 18.85 12.88
N GLU A 291 -11.03 18.15 13.99
CA GLU A 291 -11.35 16.73 13.97
C GLU A 291 -12.05 16.34 15.28
N ILE A 292 -13.14 15.59 15.16
CA ILE A 292 -13.79 14.91 16.28
C ILE A 292 -13.81 13.41 15.96
N GLU A 293 -13.24 12.60 16.84
CA GLU A 293 -13.31 11.14 16.76
C GLU A 293 -14.27 10.61 17.83
N HIS A 294 -15.26 9.82 17.43
CA HIS A 294 -16.20 9.20 18.36
C HIS A 294 -16.67 7.83 17.87
N SER A 295 -16.37 6.78 18.65
CA SER A 295 -16.85 5.41 18.42
C SER A 295 -16.56 4.88 16.99
N GLY A 296 -15.37 5.19 16.46
CA GLY A 296 -14.95 4.78 15.12
C GLY A 296 -15.43 5.70 13.99
N LYS A 297 -16.35 6.64 14.26
CA LYS A 297 -16.68 7.71 13.32
C LYS A 297 -15.74 8.89 13.50
N ILE A 298 -15.41 9.53 12.39
CA ILE A 298 -14.62 10.76 12.35
C ILE A 298 -15.46 11.86 11.72
N VAL A 299 -15.36 13.05 12.29
CA VAL A 299 -15.90 14.29 11.72
C VAL A 299 -14.71 15.21 11.49
N LEU A 300 -14.38 15.44 10.22
CA LEU A 300 -13.33 16.35 9.79
C LEU A 300 -13.93 17.71 9.50
N PHE A 301 -13.32 18.74 10.07
CA PHE A 301 -13.72 20.13 9.88
C PHE A 301 -12.62 20.86 9.13
N LEU A 302 -13.04 21.69 8.19
CA LEU A 302 -12.16 22.57 7.46
C LEU A 302 -12.79 23.95 7.39
N HIS A 303 -12.09 24.92 7.97
CA HIS A 303 -12.58 26.29 8.10
C HIS A 303 -12.01 27.17 7.00
N GLY A 304 -12.91 27.82 6.28
CA GLY A 304 -12.62 28.69 5.16
C GLY A 304 -12.83 30.15 5.52
N THR A 305 -12.77 31.02 4.51
CA THR A 305 -13.01 32.44 4.73
C THR A 305 -14.51 32.74 4.87
N TYR A 306 -15.33 32.02 4.12
CA TYR A 306 -16.77 32.26 4.05
C TYR A 306 -17.62 31.06 4.45
N SER A 307 -17.03 29.86 4.38
CA SER A 307 -17.74 28.61 4.64
C SER A 307 -16.87 27.63 5.40
N ASP A 308 -17.54 26.73 6.11
CA ASP A 308 -16.95 25.60 6.79
C ASP A 308 -17.38 24.32 6.06
N CYS A 309 -16.44 23.42 5.83
CA CYS A 309 -16.68 22.14 5.21
C CYS A 309 -16.51 21.02 6.24
N VAL A 310 -17.54 20.19 6.39
CA VAL A 310 -17.56 19.10 7.36
C VAL A 310 -17.74 17.77 6.63
N LEU A 311 -16.78 16.86 6.82
CA LEU A 311 -16.83 15.50 6.27
C LEU A 311 -17.00 14.49 7.40
N ILE A 312 -18.07 13.71 7.34
CA ILE A 312 -18.36 12.61 8.25
C ILE A 312 -17.94 11.30 7.57
N ALA A 313 -17.13 10.50 8.25
CA ALA A 313 -16.64 9.23 7.75
C ALA A 313 -16.55 8.15 8.85
N ASP A 314 -16.48 6.89 8.47
CA ASP A 314 -16.40 5.73 9.36
C ASP A 314 -14.96 5.29 9.68
N ALA A 315 -13.95 6.03 9.21
CA ALA A 315 -12.55 5.80 9.57
C ALA A 315 -11.71 7.06 9.34
N HIS A 316 -10.54 7.12 9.98
CA HIS A 316 -9.53 8.12 9.65
C HIS A 316 -8.83 7.80 8.32
N SER A 317 -8.53 8.83 7.52
CA SER A 317 -7.64 8.74 6.36
C SER A 317 -7.03 10.11 6.06
N ASP A 318 -5.70 10.15 5.83
CA ASP A 318 -5.01 11.36 5.38
C ASP A 318 -5.51 11.82 3.99
N GLU A 319 -5.99 10.89 3.17
CA GLU A 319 -6.57 11.21 1.86
C GLU A 319 -7.86 12.02 2.00
N PHE A 320 -8.66 11.79 3.06
CA PHE A 320 -9.88 12.58 3.32
C PHE A 320 -9.55 14.04 3.57
N LYS A 321 -8.58 14.30 4.45
CA LYS A 321 -8.14 15.66 4.79
C LYS A 321 -7.66 16.39 3.54
N TYR A 322 -6.81 15.74 2.75
CA TYR A 322 -6.29 16.32 1.52
C TYR A 322 -7.40 16.63 0.51
N ARG A 323 -8.34 15.69 0.29
CA ARG A 323 -9.43 15.90 -0.67
C ARG A 323 -10.41 16.96 -0.19
N LEU A 324 -10.73 16.98 1.10
CA LEU A 324 -11.55 18.00 1.73
C LEU A 324 -10.91 19.39 1.56
N GLU A 325 -9.60 19.51 1.81
CA GLU A 325 -8.82 20.74 1.62
C GLU A 325 -8.89 21.26 0.19
N MET A 326 -8.57 20.40 -0.77
CA MET A 326 -8.60 20.79 -2.17
C MET A 326 -10.02 21.09 -2.65
N PHE A 327 -11.00 20.31 -2.23
CA PHE A 327 -12.41 20.53 -2.56
C PHE A 327 -12.88 21.90 -2.04
N HIS A 328 -12.70 22.16 -0.75
CA HIS A 328 -13.21 23.35 -0.10
C HIS A 328 -12.56 24.62 -0.62
N LEU A 329 -11.24 24.60 -0.86
CA LEU A 329 -10.55 25.72 -1.49
C LEU A 329 -11.13 26.04 -2.87
N ASN A 330 -11.44 25.02 -3.68
CA ASN A 330 -12.06 25.25 -4.98
C ASN A 330 -13.53 25.64 -4.89
N PHE A 331 -14.26 25.15 -3.90
CA PHE A 331 -15.63 25.55 -3.61
C PHE A 331 -15.69 27.04 -3.26
N GLU A 332 -14.87 27.52 -2.30
CA GLU A 332 -14.84 28.93 -1.91
C GLU A 332 -14.41 29.82 -3.07
N ASN A 333 -13.41 29.39 -3.86
CA ASN A 333 -12.98 30.16 -5.03
C ASN A 333 -14.07 30.24 -6.10
N LYS A 334 -14.82 29.14 -6.34
CA LYS A 334 -15.88 29.09 -7.34
C LYS A 334 -17.07 29.96 -6.96
N PHE A 335 -17.49 29.93 -5.69
CA PHE A 335 -18.69 30.62 -5.20
C PHE A 335 -18.39 31.87 -4.36
N LYS A 336 -17.19 32.44 -4.51
CA LYS A 336 -16.71 33.54 -3.67
C LYS A 336 -17.68 34.72 -3.59
N THR A 337 -18.29 35.08 -4.72
CA THR A 337 -19.19 36.24 -4.80
C THR A 337 -20.48 35.95 -4.06
N GLU A 338 -21.06 34.78 -4.30
CA GLU A 338 -22.31 34.30 -3.72
C GLU A 338 -22.18 34.11 -2.20
N LEU A 339 -21.04 33.57 -1.76
CA LEU A 339 -20.71 33.42 -0.34
C LEU A 339 -20.51 34.77 0.35
N ALA A 340 -19.80 35.72 -0.28
CA ALA A 340 -19.55 37.04 0.30
C ALA A 340 -20.82 37.89 0.46
N THR A 341 -21.82 37.69 -0.41
CA THR A 341 -23.11 38.38 -0.36
C THR A 341 -24.26 37.42 -0.05
N PHE A 342 -24.01 36.40 0.76
CA PHE A 342 -25.00 35.36 1.03
C PHE A 342 -26.28 35.95 1.65
N SER A 343 -27.40 35.76 0.95
CA SER A 343 -28.71 36.29 1.31
C SER A 343 -29.69 35.21 1.81
N GLY A 344 -29.22 33.98 1.98
CA GLY A 344 -30.05 32.80 2.27
C GLY A 344 -30.42 31.96 1.04
N GLU A 345 -30.10 32.41 -0.18
CA GLU A 345 -30.40 31.63 -1.39
C GLU A 345 -29.36 30.52 -1.62
N ILE A 346 -29.79 29.26 -1.51
CA ILE A 346 -28.90 28.09 -1.68
C ILE A 346 -28.82 27.56 -3.12
N THR A 347 -29.67 28.04 -4.03
CA THR A 347 -29.75 27.59 -5.43
C THR A 347 -28.40 27.59 -6.16
N PRO A 348 -27.54 28.63 -6.02
CA PRO A 348 -26.25 28.66 -6.72
C PRO A 348 -25.34 27.48 -6.38
N PHE A 349 -25.43 26.96 -5.16
CA PHE A 349 -24.56 25.87 -4.69
C PHE A 349 -24.95 24.49 -5.22
N ARG A 350 -26.02 24.36 -6.02
CA ARG A 350 -26.39 23.07 -6.64
C ARG A 350 -25.30 22.51 -7.56
N GLU A 351 -24.50 23.36 -8.18
CA GLU A 351 -23.39 22.91 -9.03
C GLU A 351 -22.23 22.28 -8.25
N THR A 352 -22.27 22.33 -6.92
CA THR A 352 -21.26 21.71 -6.04
C THR A 352 -21.16 20.21 -6.25
N GLU A 353 -22.23 19.54 -6.67
CA GLU A 353 -22.20 18.10 -6.96
C GLU A 353 -21.14 17.76 -8.02
N SER A 354 -20.98 18.60 -9.05
CA SER A 354 -19.95 18.40 -10.08
C SER A 354 -18.53 18.48 -9.50
N LEU A 355 -18.31 19.42 -8.57
CA LEU A 355 -17.05 19.59 -7.87
C LEU A 355 -16.78 18.41 -6.93
N ILE A 356 -17.78 17.93 -6.21
CA ILE A 356 -17.65 16.74 -5.36
C ILE A 356 -17.24 15.54 -6.20
N ARG A 357 -17.89 15.31 -7.36
CA ARG A 357 -17.52 14.21 -8.25
C ARG A 357 -16.07 14.32 -8.74
N GLU A 358 -15.59 15.52 -9.04
CA GLU A 358 -14.20 15.75 -9.44
C GLU A 358 -13.19 15.36 -8.34
N TYR A 359 -13.46 15.77 -7.09
CA TYR A 359 -12.54 15.57 -5.97
C TYR A 359 -12.73 14.26 -5.23
N PHE A 360 -13.88 13.61 -5.35
CA PHE A 360 -14.23 12.42 -4.56
C PHE A 360 -14.67 11.20 -5.38
N SER A 361 -14.85 11.30 -6.70
CA SER A 361 -15.23 10.16 -7.57
C SER A 361 -14.18 9.93 -8.66
N GLN A 362 -13.23 9.01 -8.44
CA GLN A 362 -12.26 8.57 -9.48
C GLN A 362 -12.14 7.06 -9.58
#